data_AF-A0A1F6NBL8-F1
#
_entry.id   AF-A0A1F6NBL8-F1
#
_cell.length_a   1.000
_cell.length_b   1.000
_cell.length_c   1.000
_cell.angle_alpha   90.00
_cell.angle_beta   90.00
_cell.angle_gamma   90.00
#
_symmetry.space_group_name_H-M   'P 1'
#
loop_
_entity.id
_entity.type
_entity.pdbx_description
1 polymer ?
#
loop_
_entity_poly.entity_id
_entity_poly.type
_entity_poly.pdbx_seq_one_letter_code
_entity_poly.pdbx_strand_id
1 'polypeptide(L)'
;MSKQFLLIKELSEAIRRLEIGEKLFDSELARLVSEMTKMEVDEGGPYALSGDQPEVEFNALIAHFLFLCDVELPKLKDFLYTSDEKERGEAFKAWRNVVLKEKEEDVRHGPQYTAGEERVMDSIMKKFEERFAEFSSETRARARKAIVKTIHGNRDKQMSLMSFYTKQALGTNKETVSDNMVAEMGLANIFFWTAFIIFDDFWDVDEAADPKLLPIANTFARHYTDYFSHLLPAETEFRRFFHALMDKLDAANAWETEYCRARVENNIFYIPEALPDYKDYEQKYEPASGHILGPVAELVMRGSPLESPEIKNFILYFKHYLITMQLNDDAHDWEEDFRRGHISTVVDLMLRDLRETGWQKTTIDLEADLPELKKLFWFTTMPKYVKLVFANAEKARAALAAIKIFEDEKLLLRFIDRNENIARKAEQEQASTEAFLQMYRDL
;
A
#
# COMPACT_ATOMS: atom_id res chain seq x y z
N MET A 1 25.89 -23.82 15.07
CA MET A 1 25.19 -22.62 15.57
C MET A 1 24.47 -23.04 16.84
N SER A 2 24.64 -22.34 17.98
CA SER A 2 23.97 -22.74 19.23
C SER A 2 22.45 -22.56 19.08
N LYS A 3 21.63 -23.39 19.75
CA LYS A 3 20.16 -23.27 19.74
C LYS A 3 19.70 -21.87 20.20
N GLN A 4 20.44 -21.26 21.11
CA GLN A 4 20.25 -19.89 21.60
C GLN A 4 20.36 -18.84 20.49
N PHE A 5 21.37 -18.95 19.63
CA PHE A 5 21.55 -18.03 18.51
C PHE A 5 20.42 -18.17 17.48
N LEU A 6 19.88 -19.38 17.32
CA LEU A 6 18.73 -19.60 16.44
C LEU A 6 17.47 -18.92 16.99
N LEU A 7 17.19 -19.02 18.30
CA LEU A 7 16.03 -18.35 18.89
C LEU A 7 16.12 -16.82 18.80
N ILE A 8 17.28 -16.22 19.06
CA ILE A 8 17.47 -14.76 18.91
C ILE A 8 17.16 -14.34 17.48
N LYS A 9 17.62 -15.11 16.49
CA LYS A 9 17.34 -14.84 15.08
C LYS A 9 15.84 -14.96 14.76
N GLU A 10 15.18 -15.99 15.28
CA GLU A 10 13.75 -16.21 15.07
C GLU A 10 12.89 -15.13 15.76
N LEU A 11 13.23 -14.72 16.98
CA LEU A 11 12.58 -13.60 17.67
C LEU A 11 12.78 -12.29 16.92
N SER A 12 13.99 -12.03 16.41
CA SER A 12 14.28 -10.82 15.64
C SER A 12 13.47 -10.75 14.34
N GLU A 13 13.33 -11.88 13.65
CA GLU A 13 12.50 -11.97 12.44
C GLU A 13 11.01 -11.84 12.75
N ALA A 14 10.56 -12.45 13.84
CA ALA A 14 9.17 -12.35 14.28
C ALA A 14 8.79 -10.91 14.65
N ILE A 15 9.66 -10.21 15.39
CA ILE A 15 9.54 -8.78 15.69
C ILE A 15 9.46 -7.97 14.39
N ARG A 16 10.34 -8.23 13.43
CA ARG A 16 10.36 -7.50 12.16
C ARG A 16 9.02 -7.59 11.44
N ARG A 17 8.47 -8.80 11.36
CA ARG A 17 7.16 -9.08 10.75
C ARG A 17 6.05 -8.33 11.49
N LEU A 18 6.01 -8.41 12.81
CA LEU A 18 5.05 -7.68 13.63
C LEU A 18 5.15 -6.16 13.46
N GLU A 19 6.36 -5.59 13.35
CA GLU A 19 6.57 -4.15 13.13
C GLU A 19 6.11 -3.64 11.76
N ILE A 20 5.97 -4.51 10.76
CA ILE A 20 5.40 -4.16 9.45
C ILE A 20 3.93 -4.57 9.34
N GLY A 21 3.30 -4.90 10.47
CA GLY A 21 1.89 -5.26 10.55
C GLY A 21 1.58 -6.70 10.15
N GLU A 22 2.59 -7.55 9.88
CA GLU A 22 2.35 -8.98 9.65
C GLU A 22 2.06 -9.69 10.97
N LYS A 23 1.07 -10.58 10.96
CA LYS A 23 0.80 -11.46 12.10
C LYS A 23 1.72 -12.69 12.06
N LEU A 24 2.08 -13.19 13.24
CA LEU A 24 2.70 -14.50 13.39
C LEU A 24 1.61 -15.57 13.33
N PHE A 25 1.93 -16.72 12.73
CA PHE A 25 1.02 -17.86 12.80
C PHE A 25 0.93 -18.36 14.25
N ASP A 26 -0.25 -18.82 14.68
CA ASP A 26 -0.46 -19.32 16.06
C ASP A 26 0.55 -20.41 16.46
N SER A 27 0.88 -21.30 15.53
CA SER A 27 1.89 -22.34 15.74
C SER A 27 3.31 -21.79 15.92
N GLU A 28 3.62 -20.66 15.28
CA GLU A 28 4.91 -19.99 15.39
C GLU A 28 5.02 -19.22 16.70
N LEU A 29 3.98 -18.45 17.05
CA LEU A 29 3.88 -17.74 18.32
C LEU A 29 3.95 -18.72 19.50
N ALA A 30 3.14 -19.78 19.48
CA ALA A 30 3.15 -20.81 20.53
C ALA A 30 4.52 -21.47 20.69
N ARG A 31 5.23 -21.71 19.57
CA ARG A 31 6.59 -22.26 19.61
C ARG A 31 7.58 -21.27 20.22
N LEU A 32 7.56 -20.00 19.81
CA LEU A 32 8.45 -18.96 20.33
C LEU A 32 8.23 -18.74 21.83
N VAL A 33 6.97 -18.62 22.26
CA VAL A 33 6.59 -18.49 23.67
C VAL A 33 7.00 -19.73 24.46
N SER A 34 6.80 -20.93 23.92
CA SER A 34 7.23 -22.18 24.57
C SER A 34 8.75 -22.25 24.75
N GLU A 35 9.53 -21.81 23.76
CA GLU A 35 10.99 -21.73 23.91
C GLU A 35 11.38 -20.67 24.95
N MET A 36 10.80 -19.46 24.90
CA MET A 36 11.05 -18.41 25.90
C MET A 36 10.74 -18.87 27.33
N THR A 37 9.62 -19.58 27.52
CA THR A 37 9.20 -20.09 28.84
C THR A 37 10.25 -21.05 29.44
N LYS A 38 11.00 -21.79 28.60
CA LYS A 38 12.08 -22.68 29.08
C LYS A 38 13.31 -21.92 29.58
N MET A 39 13.44 -20.65 29.20
CA MET A 39 14.53 -19.74 29.58
C MET A 39 14.14 -18.79 30.71
N GLU A 40 12.93 -18.94 31.24
CA GLU A 40 12.40 -18.08 32.29
C GLU A 40 13.08 -18.38 33.64
N VAL A 41 13.64 -17.34 34.26
CA VAL A 41 14.29 -17.42 35.59
C VAL A 41 13.25 -17.30 36.70
N ASP A 42 12.21 -16.51 36.49
CA ASP A 42 11.04 -16.35 37.38
C ASP A 42 9.78 -16.14 36.54
N GLU A 43 8.63 -16.61 37.01
CA GLU A 43 7.34 -16.53 36.30
C GLU A 43 7.02 -15.07 35.91
N GLY A 44 6.89 -14.81 34.61
CA GLY A 44 6.75 -13.47 34.03
C GLY A 44 8.09 -12.77 33.70
N GLY A 45 9.20 -13.50 33.62
CA GLY A 45 10.56 -13.00 33.43
C GLY A 45 11.27 -12.56 34.72
N PRO A 46 12.59 -12.30 34.66
CA PRO A 46 13.43 -12.20 33.45
C PRO A 46 13.85 -13.57 32.88
N TYR A 47 14.44 -13.54 31.69
CA TYR A 47 14.88 -14.70 30.91
C TYR A 47 16.39 -14.77 30.83
N ALA A 48 16.97 -15.96 30.83
CA ALA A 48 18.41 -16.18 30.69
C ALA A 48 18.70 -17.12 29.51
N LEU A 49 19.56 -16.68 28.58
CA LEU A 49 19.97 -17.54 27.46
C LEU A 49 20.78 -18.73 27.95
N SER A 50 21.63 -18.54 28.95
CA SER A 50 22.43 -19.59 29.56
C SER A 50 22.65 -19.42 31.07
N GLY A 51 22.21 -20.40 31.86
CA GLY A 51 22.35 -20.39 33.31
C GLY A 51 21.27 -19.55 34.00
N ASP A 52 21.57 -19.11 35.22
CA ASP A 52 20.60 -18.40 36.09
C ASP A 52 20.75 -16.87 36.06
N GLN A 53 21.56 -16.33 35.15
CA GLN A 53 21.86 -14.90 35.06
C GLN A 53 21.15 -14.29 33.85
N PRO A 54 20.11 -13.46 34.04
CA PRO A 54 19.39 -12.83 32.94
C PRO A 54 20.23 -11.75 32.27
N GLU A 55 20.29 -11.75 30.93
CA GLU A 55 20.98 -10.72 30.14
C GLU A 55 20.02 -9.59 29.72
N VAL A 56 20.42 -8.34 29.91
CA VAL A 56 19.57 -7.15 29.63
C VAL A 56 19.18 -7.07 28.16
N GLU A 57 20.10 -7.36 27.24
CA GLU A 57 19.86 -7.32 25.79
C GLU A 57 18.80 -8.35 25.36
N PHE A 58 18.86 -9.55 25.91
CA PHE A 58 17.92 -10.62 25.58
C PHE A 58 16.52 -10.34 26.14
N ASN A 59 16.46 -9.84 27.38
CA ASN A 59 15.21 -9.45 28.02
C ASN A 59 14.56 -8.25 27.33
N ALA A 60 15.34 -7.29 26.82
CA ALA A 60 14.82 -6.18 26.02
C ALA A 60 14.21 -6.67 24.69
N LEU A 61 14.84 -7.64 24.03
CA LEU A 61 14.31 -8.27 22.81
C LEU A 61 12.97 -8.97 23.08
N ILE A 62 12.90 -9.77 24.15
CA ILE A 62 11.66 -10.46 24.55
C ILE A 62 10.58 -9.46 24.94
N ALA A 63 10.91 -8.41 25.70
CA ALA A 63 9.94 -7.39 26.09
C ALA A 63 9.34 -6.70 24.87
N HIS A 64 10.14 -6.40 23.84
CA HIS A 64 9.66 -5.80 22.60
C HIS A 64 8.78 -6.75 21.79
N PHE A 65 9.20 -8.01 21.66
CA PHE A 65 8.38 -9.04 21.02
C PHE A 65 7.02 -9.18 21.69
N LEU A 66 6.99 -9.28 23.02
CA LEU A 66 5.77 -9.42 23.80
C LEU A 66 4.91 -8.16 23.72
N PHE A 67 5.52 -6.97 23.76
CA PHE A 67 4.82 -5.71 23.55
C PHE A 67 4.12 -5.65 22.18
N LEU A 68 4.79 -6.08 21.11
CA LEU A 68 4.20 -6.17 19.78
C LEU A 68 3.09 -7.24 19.68
N CYS A 69 3.08 -8.21 20.59
CA CYS A 69 2.00 -9.19 20.73
C CYS A 69 0.92 -8.76 21.74
N ASP A 70 0.98 -7.52 22.25
CA ASP A 70 0.08 -6.99 23.29
C ASP A 70 0.09 -7.80 24.60
N VAL A 71 1.27 -8.32 24.97
CA VAL A 71 1.52 -9.08 26.21
C VAL A 71 2.42 -8.26 27.13
N GLU A 72 1.89 -7.87 28.29
CA GLU A 72 2.68 -7.23 29.35
C GLU A 72 3.09 -8.23 30.43
N LEU A 73 4.38 -8.22 30.80
CA LEU A 73 4.92 -9.00 31.90
C LEU A 73 5.56 -8.08 32.96
N PRO A 74 4.90 -7.89 34.12
CA PRO A 74 5.36 -6.94 35.15
C PRO A 74 6.78 -7.19 35.66
N LYS A 75 7.21 -8.46 35.83
CA LYS A 75 8.54 -8.77 36.37
C LYS A 75 9.66 -8.53 35.37
N LEU A 76 9.42 -8.82 34.09
CA LEU A 76 10.31 -8.44 32.99
C LEU A 76 10.49 -6.91 32.94
N LYS A 77 9.38 -6.18 33.11
CA LYS A 77 9.38 -4.71 33.17
C LYS A 77 10.20 -4.21 34.36
N ASP A 78 10.01 -4.76 35.56
CA ASP A 78 10.76 -4.42 36.76
C ASP A 78 12.27 -4.71 36.62
N PHE A 79 12.62 -5.85 36.00
CA PHE A 79 14.02 -6.20 35.71
C PHE A 79 14.67 -5.17 34.78
N LEU A 80 13.99 -4.78 33.70
CA LEU A 80 14.49 -3.74 32.81
C LEU A 80 14.54 -2.37 33.53
N TYR A 81 13.58 -2.04 34.40
CA TYR A 81 13.60 -0.77 35.13
C TYR A 81 14.71 -0.65 36.17
N THR A 82 15.11 -1.77 36.77
CA THR A 82 16.17 -1.84 37.79
C THR A 82 17.58 -2.02 37.22
N SER A 83 17.69 -2.35 35.92
CA SER A 83 18.96 -2.43 35.19
C SER A 83 19.60 -1.05 34.99
N ASP A 84 20.94 -0.99 34.90
CA ASP A 84 21.68 0.26 34.75
C ASP A 84 21.24 1.04 33.49
N GLU A 85 21.10 2.36 33.61
CA GLU A 85 20.60 3.22 32.52
C GLU A 85 21.52 3.18 31.30
N LYS A 86 22.83 3.03 31.51
CA LYS A 86 23.81 2.92 30.42
C LYS A 86 23.72 1.58 29.72
N GLU A 87 23.57 0.48 30.48
CA GLU A 87 23.38 -0.87 29.92
C GLU A 87 22.10 -0.97 29.10
N ARG A 88 20.99 -0.39 29.58
CA ARG A 88 19.75 -0.28 28.79
C ARG A 88 19.93 0.52 27.51
N GLY A 89 20.61 1.67 27.60
CA GLY A 89 20.85 2.53 26.44
C GLY A 89 21.72 1.85 25.39
N GLU A 90 22.73 1.09 25.81
CA GLU A 90 23.60 0.32 24.92
C GLU A 90 22.87 -0.90 24.32
N ALA A 91 22.07 -1.63 25.10
CA ALA A 91 21.23 -2.73 24.64
C ALA A 91 20.20 -2.28 23.60
N PHE A 92 19.47 -1.19 23.88
CA PHE A 92 18.47 -0.64 22.96
C PHE A 92 19.11 -0.10 21.69
N LYS A 93 20.30 0.51 21.79
CA LYS A 93 21.06 1.01 20.63
C LYS A 93 21.64 -0.11 19.79
N ALA A 94 22.18 -1.17 20.40
CA ALA A 94 22.69 -2.36 19.71
C ALA A 94 21.56 -3.08 18.96
N TRP A 95 20.41 -3.27 19.62
CA TRP A 95 19.21 -3.84 19.03
C TRP A 95 18.64 -2.99 17.89
N ARG A 96 18.45 -1.69 18.12
CA ARG A 96 17.99 -0.74 17.11
C ARG A 96 18.92 -0.75 15.88
N ASN A 97 20.22 -0.92 16.07
CA ASN A 97 21.19 -1.04 14.98
C ASN A 97 21.10 -2.37 14.22
N VAL A 98 20.63 -3.47 14.83
CA VAL A 98 20.39 -4.75 14.16
C VAL A 98 19.09 -4.69 13.36
N VAL A 99 17.99 -4.23 13.97
CA VAL A 99 16.67 -4.12 13.30
C VAL A 99 16.69 -3.04 12.21
N LEU A 100 17.30 -1.88 12.45
CA LEU A 100 17.40 -0.84 11.42
C LEU A 100 18.42 -1.14 10.32
N LYS A 101 19.51 -1.88 10.59
CA LYS A 101 20.38 -2.35 9.49
C LYS A 101 19.62 -3.23 8.51
N GLU A 102 18.65 -3.99 9.00
CA GLU A 102 17.91 -4.98 8.24
C GLU A 102 16.63 -4.40 7.60
N LYS A 103 16.01 -3.37 8.19
CA LYS A 103 15.04 -2.48 7.51
C LYS A 103 15.73 -1.62 6.45
N GLU A 104 16.95 -1.14 6.70
CA GLU A 104 17.77 -0.52 5.67
C GLU A 104 18.15 -1.52 4.58
N GLU A 105 18.41 -2.80 4.88
CA GLU A 105 18.67 -3.81 3.84
C GLU A 105 17.41 -4.16 3.01
N ASP A 106 16.23 -4.31 3.60
CA ASP A 106 14.98 -4.58 2.83
C ASP A 106 14.46 -3.33 2.07
N VAL A 107 14.83 -2.12 2.53
CA VAL A 107 14.63 -0.85 1.80
C VAL A 107 15.76 -0.58 0.78
N ARG A 108 16.95 -1.17 0.95
CA ARG A 108 18.09 -1.03 0.01
C ARG A 108 17.95 -1.91 -1.22
N HIS A 109 17.23 -3.03 -1.15
CA HIS A 109 16.96 -3.86 -2.32
C HIS A 109 15.64 -3.40 -2.94
N GLY A 110 15.72 -2.43 -3.87
CA GLY A 110 14.57 -2.01 -4.68
C GLY A 110 13.89 -3.17 -5.43
N PRO A 111 12.84 -2.89 -6.23
CA PRO A 111 12.10 -3.94 -6.92
C PRO A 111 13.04 -4.84 -7.74
N GLN A 112 12.91 -6.15 -7.59
CA GLN A 112 13.73 -7.10 -8.37
C GLN A 112 13.24 -7.16 -9.80
N TYR A 113 14.03 -6.71 -10.78
CA TYR A 113 13.66 -6.70 -12.19
C TYR A 113 14.10 -7.97 -12.92
N THR A 114 13.27 -8.44 -13.86
CA THR A 114 13.75 -9.37 -14.90
C THR A 114 14.67 -8.62 -15.86
N ALA A 115 15.49 -9.35 -16.62
CA ALA A 115 16.38 -8.73 -17.62
C ALA A 115 15.63 -7.87 -18.67
N GLY A 116 14.36 -8.16 -18.96
CA GLY A 116 13.53 -7.34 -19.85
C GLY A 116 13.07 -6.04 -19.18
N GLU A 117 12.61 -6.13 -17.94
CA GLU A 117 12.19 -4.98 -17.15
C GLU A 117 13.36 -4.05 -16.86
N GLU A 118 14.54 -4.59 -16.52
CA GLU A 118 15.75 -3.82 -16.23
C GLU A 118 16.17 -2.96 -17.43
N ARG A 119 16.15 -3.50 -18.65
CA ARG A 119 16.43 -2.72 -19.87
C ARG A 119 15.47 -1.54 -20.07
N VAL A 120 14.18 -1.74 -19.78
CA VAL A 120 13.19 -0.66 -19.90
C VAL A 120 13.39 0.37 -18.80
N MET A 121 13.67 -0.05 -17.57
CA MET A 121 13.98 0.85 -16.45
C MET A 121 15.24 1.68 -16.70
N ASP A 122 16.30 1.08 -17.25
CA ASP A 122 17.51 1.81 -17.64
C ASP A 122 17.19 2.88 -18.70
N SER A 123 16.33 2.53 -19.67
CA SER A 123 15.86 3.47 -20.69
C SER A 123 15.03 4.61 -20.08
N ILE A 124 14.12 4.31 -19.16
CA ILE A 124 13.32 5.29 -18.41
C ILE A 124 14.24 6.26 -17.66
N MET A 125 15.22 5.74 -16.91
CA MET A 125 16.14 6.57 -16.12
C MET A 125 17.06 7.40 -17.00
N LYS A 126 17.51 6.88 -18.15
CA LYS A 126 18.26 7.66 -19.13
C LYS A 126 17.44 8.84 -19.65
N LYS A 127 16.17 8.61 -20.00
CA LYS A 127 15.25 9.66 -20.47
C LYS A 127 14.97 10.71 -19.43
N PHE A 128 14.86 10.31 -18.17
CA PHE A 128 14.76 11.24 -17.05
C PHE A 128 15.97 12.20 -17.02
N GLU A 129 17.19 11.66 -17.11
CA GLU A 129 18.41 12.46 -17.10
C GLU A 129 18.49 13.42 -18.31
N GLU A 130 18.09 12.96 -19.49
CA GLU A 130 18.00 13.80 -20.70
C GLU A 130 16.98 14.94 -20.52
N ARG A 131 15.78 14.64 -19.98
CA ARG A 131 14.72 15.64 -19.77
C ARG A 131 15.11 16.70 -18.74
N PHE A 132 15.89 16.31 -17.73
CA PHE A 132 16.33 17.20 -16.65
C PHE A 132 17.73 17.81 -16.87
N ALA A 133 18.33 17.63 -18.06
CA ALA A 133 19.69 18.09 -18.37
C ALA A 133 19.88 19.61 -18.27
N GLU A 134 18.84 20.39 -18.56
CA GLU A 134 18.88 21.86 -18.51
C GLU A 134 18.51 22.43 -17.13
N PHE A 135 18.01 21.60 -16.21
CA PHE A 135 17.68 22.03 -14.85
C PHE A 135 18.95 22.14 -14.00
N SER A 136 18.89 23.01 -12.98
CA SER A 136 19.98 23.14 -12.00
C SER A 136 20.26 21.79 -11.31
N SER A 137 21.51 21.58 -10.90
CA SER A 137 21.94 20.35 -10.22
C SER A 137 21.09 20.03 -8.98
N GLU A 138 20.70 21.06 -8.21
CA GLU A 138 19.83 20.90 -7.04
C GLU A 138 18.42 20.44 -7.43
N THR A 139 17.82 21.05 -8.46
CA THR A 139 16.47 20.70 -8.93
C THR A 139 16.46 19.28 -9.48
N ARG A 140 17.47 18.92 -10.29
CA ARG A 140 17.64 17.57 -10.82
C ARG A 140 17.80 16.54 -9.70
N ALA A 141 18.61 16.83 -8.68
CA ALA A 141 18.81 15.93 -7.55
C ALA A 141 17.51 15.71 -6.75
N ARG A 142 16.72 16.77 -6.51
CA ARG A 142 15.39 16.64 -5.87
C ARG A 142 14.42 15.82 -6.72
N ALA A 143 14.30 16.14 -8.00
CA ALA A 143 13.45 15.42 -8.94
C ALA A 143 13.81 13.93 -8.97
N ARG A 144 15.12 13.62 -9.07
CA ARG A 144 15.62 12.25 -9.08
C ARG A 144 15.28 11.52 -7.79
N LYS A 145 15.49 12.16 -6.63
CA LYS A 145 15.14 11.59 -5.34
C LYS A 145 13.65 11.27 -5.25
N ALA A 146 12.79 12.16 -5.73
CA ALA A 146 11.34 11.98 -5.73
C ALA A 146 10.92 10.77 -6.58
N ILE A 147 11.36 10.68 -7.84
CA ILE A 147 11.00 9.53 -8.70
C ILE A 147 11.58 8.22 -8.18
N VAL A 148 12.80 8.24 -7.62
CA VAL A 148 13.43 7.06 -7.03
C VAL A 148 12.60 6.59 -5.83
N LYS A 149 12.14 7.50 -4.96
CA LYS A 149 11.23 7.16 -3.84
C LYS A 149 9.96 6.47 -4.37
N THR A 150 9.31 7.05 -5.37
CA THR A 150 8.10 6.47 -5.99
C THR A 150 8.36 5.07 -6.56
N ILE A 151 9.44 4.89 -7.34
CA ILE A 151 9.81 3.59 -7.92
C ILE A 151 10.08 2.54 -6.84
N HIS A 152 10.77 2.91 -5.74
CA HIS A 152 11.08 1.97 -4.67
C HIS A 152 9.84 1.58 -3.85
N GLY A 153 8.91 2.52 -3.63
CA GLY A 153 7.63 2.23 -2.98
C GLY A 153 6.73 1.33 -3.83
N ASN A 154 6.83 1.42 -5.17
CA ASN A 154 6.02 0.64 -6.09
C ASN A 154 6.57 -0.77 -6.34
N ARG A 155 6.50 -1.65 -5.32
CA ARG A 155 7.06 -3.02 -5.34
C ARG A 155 6.52 -3.91 -6.48
N ASP A 156 5.31 -3.68 -6.97
CA ASP A 156 4.74 -4.42 -8.12
C ASP A 156 5.11 -3.87 -9.49
N LYS A 157 5.83 -2.73 -9.51
CA LYS A 157 6.38 -2.05 -10.67
C LYS A 157 5.33 -1.54 -11.67
N GLN A 158 4.05 -1.51 -11.30
CA GLN A 158 3.00 -1.06 -12.22
C GLN A 158 3.20 0.39 -12.65
N MET A 159 3.63 1.27 -11.72
CA MET A 159 3.78 2.70 -11.98
C MET A 159 4.84 2.99 -13.06
N SER A 160 5.85 2.14 -13.21
CA SER A 160 6.89 2.32 -14.22
C SER A 160 6.73 1.41 -15.44
N LEU A 161 6.12 0.22 -15.29
CA LEU A 161 6.19 -0.85 -16.29
C LEU A 161 4.83 -1.33 -16.83
N MET A 162 3.70 -0.68 -16.51
CA MET A 162 2.39 -1.14 -17.03
C MET A 162 2.31 -1.13 -18.57
N SER A 163 2.88 -0.12 -19.22
CA SER A 163 3.06 -0.11 -20.69
C SER A 163 3.89 -1.30 -21.17
N PHE A 164 5.00 -1.61 -20.48
CA PHE A 164 5.80 -2.79 -20.81
C PHE A 164 5.02 -4.10 -20.67
N TYR A 165 4.22 -4.25 -19.61
CA TYR A 165 3.38 -5.44 -19.40
C TYR A 165 2.25 -5.54 -20.44
N THR A 166 1.66 -4.42 -20.84
CA THR A 166 0.68 -4.35 -21.93
C THR A 166 1.31 -4.79 -23.25
N LYS A 167 2.49 -4.27 -23.59
CA LYS A 167 3.27 -4.71 -24.74
C LYS A 167 3.58 -6.21 -24.69
N GLN A 168 3.98 -6.76 -23.54
CA GLN A 168 4.22 -8.21 -23.44
C GLN A 168 2.96 -9.04 -23.67
N ALA A 169 1.80 -8.55 -23.21
CA ALA A 169 0.53 -9.27 -23.37
C ALA A 169 0.09 -9.42 -24.83
N LEU A 170 0.61 -8.58 -25.74
CA LEU A 170 0.41 -8.70 -27.18
C LEU A 170 1.15 -9.88 -27.84
N GLY A 171 2.04 -10.58 -27.11
CA GLY A 171 2.73 -11.77 -27.60
C GLY A 171 3.54 -11.52 -28.87
N THR A 172 3.26 -12.27 -29.93
CA THR A 172 3.94 -12.17 -31.23
C THR A 172 3.71 -10.82 -31.92
N ASN A 173 2.63 -10.10 -31.55
CA ASN A 173 2.26 -8.81 -32.11
C ASN A 173 2.83 -7.60 -31.34
N LYS A 174 3.75 -7.81 -30.40
CA LYS A 174 4.29 -6.75 -29.53
C LYS A 174 5.13 -5.68 -30.22
N GLU A 175 5.64 -5.93 -31.43
CA GLU A 175 6.62 -5.06 -32.09
C GLU A 175 6.04 -3.76 -32.67
N THR A 176 4.72 -3.51 -32.56
CA THR A 176 4.11 -2.27 -33.06
C THR A 176 4.57 -1.03 -32.29
N VAL A 177 4.91 -1.17 -31.01
CA VAL A 177 5.38 -0.07 -30.16
C VAL A 177 6.83 -0.32 -29.78
N SER A 178 7.72 0.62 -30.10
CA SER A 178 9.15 0.48 -29.78
C SER A 178 9.40 0.50 -28.27
N ASP A 179 10.46 -0.18 -27.81
CA ASP A 179 10.89 -0.13 -26.39
C ASP A 179 11.18 1.31 -25.93
N ASN A 180 11.63 2.16 -26.86
CA ASN A 180 11.85 3.58 -26.60
C ASN A 180 10.54 4.30 -26.26
N MET A 181 9.45 4.00 -26.96
CA MET A 181 8.13 4.58 -26.67
C MET A 181 7.55 4.03 -25.37
N VAL A 182 7.72 2.74 -25.10
CA VAL A 182 7.35 2.13 -23.81
C VAL A 182 8.06 2.83 -22.65
N ALA A 183 9.35 3.13 -22.80
CA ALA A 183 10.11 3.87 -21.80
C ALA A 183 9.67 5.33 -21.63
N GLU A 184 9.29 6.02 -22.72
CA GLU A 184 8.69 7.37 -22.60
C GLU A 184 7.36 7.34 -21.85
N MET A 185 6.48 6.37 -22.16
CA MET A 185 5.21 6.19 -21.45
C MET A 185 5.42 5.82 -19.98
N GLY A 186 6.39 4.96 -19.69
CA GLY A 186 6.79 4.61 -18.32
C GLY A 186 7.30 5.83 -17.54
N LEU A 187 8.14 6.67 -18.15
CA LEU A 187 8.60 7.91 -17.52
C LEU A 187 7.46 8.89 -17.28
N ALA A 188 6.56 9.07 -18.25
CA ALA A 188 5.40 9.93 -18.10
C ALA A 188 4.50 9.43 -16.95
N ASN A 189 4.28 8.12 -16.85
CA ASN A 189 3.47 7.55 -15.77
C ASN A 189 4.14 7.70 -14.39
N ILE A 190 5.47 7.61 -14.29
CA ILE A 190 6.21 7.95 -13.06
C ILE A 190 6.02 9.42 -12.71
N PHE A 191 6.11 10.33 -13.68
CA PHE A 191 5.87 11.76 -13.46
C PHE A 191 4.46 12.02 -12.94
N PHE A 192 3.45 11.35 -13.50
CA PHE A 192 2.09 11.37 -12.97
C PHE A 192 2.09 10.93 -11.50
N TRP A 193 2.44 9.68 -11.21
CA TRP A 193 2.36 9.17 -9.84
C TRP A 193 3.17 9.97 -8.82
N THR A 194 4.39 10.40 -9.16
CA THR A 194 5.19 11.22 -8.26
C THR A 194 4.58 12.60 -8.04
N ALA A 195 4.01 13.24 -9.07
CA ALA A 195 3.32 14.52 -8.89
C ALA A 195 2.08 14.37 -8.00
N PHE A 196 1.29 13.33 -8.25
CA PHE A 196 0.05 13.06 -7.51
C PHE A 196 0.31 12.73 -6.04
N ILE A 197 1.28 11.86 -5.74
CA ILE A 197 1.71 11.60 -4.35
C ILE A 197 2.13 12.91 -3.68
N ILE A 198 2.93 13.74 -4.35
CA ILE A 198 3.30 15.03 -3.77
C ILE A 198 2.07 15.91 -3.53
N PHE A 199 1.12 16.01 -4.46
CA PHE A 199 -0.09 16.82 -4.25
C PHE A 199 -0.95 16.29 -3.10
N ASP A 200 -1.08 14.98 -2.99
CA ASP A 200 -1.81 14.29 -1.93
C ASP A 200 -1.24 14.62 -0.55
N ASP A 201 0.10 14.57 -0.39
CA ASP A 201 0.81 15.01 0.82
C ASP A 201 0.44 16.46 1.24
N PHE A 202 -0.04 17.33 0.32
CA PHE A 202 -0.50 18.70 0.65
C PHE A 202 -2.00 18.80 0.92
N TRP A 203 -2.80 17.87 0.41
CA TRP A 203 -4.24 17.84 0.68
C TRP A 203 -4.54 17.27 2.06
N ASP A 204 -3.65 16.41 2.55
CA ASP A 204 -3.70 15.85 3.88
C ASP A 204 -3.08 16.79 4.92
N VAL A 205 -3.93 17.28 5.82
CA VAL A 205 -3.60 18.33 6.81
C VAL A 205 -2.49 17.90 7.78
N ASP A 206 -2.32 16.60 8.00
CA ASP A 206 -1.39 16.01 8.96
C ASP A 206 -0.13 15.41 8.30
N GLU A 207 -0.05 15.42 6.97
CA GLU A 207 1.15 14.98 6.24
C GLU A 207 2.25 16.05 6.32
N ALA A 208 3.51 15.59 6.42
CA ALA A 208 4.66 16.48 6.49
C ALA A 208 5.04 17.01 5.09
N ALA A 209 4.15 17.81 4.50
CA ALA A 209 4.34 18.39 3.19
C ALA A 209 5.65 19.22 3.13
N ASP A 210 6.50 18.96 2.14
CA ASP A 210 7.71 19.77 1.88
C ASP A 210 7.44 20.76 0.74
N PRO A 211 7.28 22.08 1.00
CA PRO A 211 7.07 23.09 -0.02
C PRO A 211 8.10 23.09 -1.16
N LYS A 212 9.30 22.54 -0.92
CA LYS A 212 10.36 22.42 -1.95
C LYS A 212 10.02 21.37 -3.02
N LEU A 213 9.04 20.50 -2.78
CA LEU A 213 8.57 19.50 -3.74
C LEU A 213 7.50 20.05 -4.69
N LEU A 214 6.79 21.13 -4.34
CA LEU A 214 5.75 21.71 -5.22
C LEU A 214 6.26 22.09 -6.61
N PRO A 215 7.42 22.77 -6.79
CA PRO A 215 7.94 23.06 -8.13
C PRO A 215 8.29 21.79 -8.93
N ILE A 216 8.67 20.71 -8.23
CA ILE A 216 8.97 19.41 -8.84
C ILE A 216 7.67 18.75 -9.32
N ALA A 217 6.64 18.67 -8.47
CA ALA A 217 5.32 18.15 -8.84
C ALA A 217 4.72 18.89 -10.05
N ASN A 218 4.76 20.22 -10.03
CA ASN A 218 4.32 21.04 -11.16
C ASN A 218 5.13 20.79 -12.44
N THR A 219 6.41 20.45 -12.32
CA THR A 219 7.24 20.12 -13.48
C THR A 219 6.89 18.75 -14.04
N PHE A 220 6.70 17.75 -13.19
CA PHE A 220 6.26 16.42 -13.58
C PHE A 220 4.85 16.43 -14.21
N ALA A 221 3.87 17.09 -13.59
CA ALA A 221 2.52 17.21 -14.12
C ALA A 221 2.50 17.89 -15.51
N ARG A 222 3.30 18.96 -15.70
CA ARG A 222 3.46 19.61 -17.01
C ARG A 222 4.05 18.67 -18.05
N HIS A 223 5.11 17.92 -17.72
CA HIS A 223 5.71 16.97 -18.65
C HIS A 223 4.76 15.83 -19.02
N TYR A 224 4.03 15.29 -18.05
CA TYR A 224 3.00 14.27 -18.29
C TYR A 224 1.90 14.78 -19.22
N THR A 225 1.36 15.97 -18.93
CA THR A 225 0.31 16.59 -19.73
C THR A 225 0.77 16.88 -21.15
N ASP A 226 1.96 17.47 -21.30
CA ASP A 226 2.56 17.76 -22.61
C ASP A 226 2.75 16.49 -23.44
N TYR A 227 3.26 15.42 -22.81
CA TYR A 227 3.49 14.15 -23.48
C TYR A 227 2.20 13.54 -24.03
N PHE A 228 1.19 13.31 -23.19
CA PHE A 228 -0.05 12.65 -23.63
C PHE A 228 -0.94 13.54 -24.51
N SER A 229 -0.83 14.87 -24.41
CA SER A 229 -1.52 15.80 -25.32
C SER A 229 -1.01 15.73 -26.76
N HIS A 230 0.25 15.31 -26.95
CA HIS A 230 0.92 15.29 -28.25
C HIS A 230 1.37 13.89 -28.69
N LEU A 231 1.06 12.85 -27.91
CA LEU A 231 1.51 11.49 -28.18
C LEU A 231 0.95 10.93 -29.49
N LEU A 232 -0.31 11.26 -29.80
CA LEU A 232 -1.04 10.71 -30.94
C LEU A 232 -1.66 11.80 -31.82
N PRO A 233 -1.83 11.54 -33.14
CA PRO A 233 -2.52 12.44 -34.04
C PRO A 233 -3.96 12.76 -33.57
N ALA A 234 -4.46 13.95 -33.92
CA ALA A 234 -5.77 14.43 -33.47
C ALA A 234 -6.92 13.50 -33.91
N GLU A 235 -6.78 12.87 -35.07
CA GLU A 235 -7.76 11.96 -35.69
C GLU A 235 -8.01 10.69 -34.86
N THR A 236 -7.12 10.37 -33.92
CA THR A 236 -7.28 9.22 -33.03
C THR A 236 -8.27 9.45 -31.90
N GLU A 237 -8.72 10.70 -31.69
CA GLU A 237 -9.52 11.15 -30.54
C GLU A 237 -8.84 10.95 -29.16
N PHE A 238 -7.60 10.44 -29.12
CA PHE A 238 -6.86 10.16 -27.90
C PHE A 238 -6.62 11.40 -27.04
N ARG A 239 -6.33 12.55 -27.66
CA ARG A 239 -6.17 13.80 -26.93
C ARG A 239 -7.47 14.20 -26.19
N ARG A 240 -8.63 13.99 -26.81
CA ARG A 240 -9.92 14.27 -26.17
C ARG A 240 -10.18 13.30 -25.02
N PHE A 241 -9.88 12.02 -25.21
CA PHE A 241 -9.94 11.01 -24.16
C PHE A 241 -9.03 11.38 -22.98
N PHE A 242 -7.78 11.78 -23.24
CA PHE A 242 -6.83 12.22 -22.23
C PHE A 242 -7.38 13.39 -21.39
N HIS A 243 -7.81 14.48 -22.03
CA HIS A 243 -8.31 15.64 -21.29
C HIS A 243 -9.57 15.31 -20.49
N ALA A 244 -10.49 14.51 -21.06
CA ALA A 244 -11.68 14.08 -20.33
C ALA A 244 -11.33 13.23 -19.09
N LEU A 245 -10.30 12.38 -19.19
CA LEU A 245 -9.81 11.60 -18.05
C LEU A 245 -9.21 12.49 -16.97
N MET A 246 -8.40 13.49 -17.35
CA MET A 246 -7.81 14.44 -16.40
C MET A 246 -8.87 15.31 -15.71
N ASP A 247 -9.87 15.79 -16.44
CA ASP A 247 -10.98 16.57 -15.88
C ASP A 247 -11.74 15.77 -14.82
N LYS A 248 -11.96 14.48 -15.07
CA LYS A 248 -12.63 13.59 -14.10
C LYS A 248 -11.78 13.30 -12.88
N LEU A 249 -10.49 13.07 -13.08
CA LEU A 249 -9.53 12.85 -12.01
C LEU A 249 -9.46 14.07 -11.07
N ASP A 250 -9.38 15.29 -11.62
CA ASP A 250 -9.34 16.52 -10.83
C ASP A 250 -10.68 16.74 -10.10
N ALA A 251 -11.80 16.42 -10.76
CA ALA A 251 -13.12 16.47 -10.13
C ALA A 251 -13.28 15.46 -8.99
N ALA A 252 -12.68 14.27 -9.10
CA ALA A 252 -12.70 13.25 -8.05
C ALA A 252 -11.88 13.69 -6.83
N ASN A 253 -10.68 14.24 -7.03
CA ASN A 253 -9.86 14.79 -5.94
C ASN A 253 -10.56 15.98 -5.25
N ALA A 254 -11.17 16.87 -6.03
CA ALA A 254 -11.96 17.98 -5.48
C ALA A 254 -13.14 17.46 -4.63
N TRP A 255 -13.85 16.45 -5.13
CA TRP A 255 -14.93 15.81 -4.38
C TRP A 255 -14.43 15.14 -3.09
N GLU A 256 -13.29 14.46 -3.11
CA GLU A 256 -12.74 13.80 -1.92
C GLU A 256 -12.39 14.83 -0.82
N THR A 257 -11.72 15.92 -1.17
CA THR A 257 -11.36 16.97 -0.21
C THR A 257 -12.58 17.70 0.36
N GLU A 258 -13.69 17.79 -0.39
CA GLU A 258 -14.91 18.48 0.04
C GLU A 258 -15.85 17.58 0.86
N TYR A 259 -15.98 16.30 0.51
CA TYR A 259 -17.03 15.41 1.03
C TYR A 259 -16.51 14.22 1.85
N CYS A 260 -15.21 13.91 1.80
CA CYS A 260 -14.62 12.75 2.49
C CYS A 260 -13.70 13.16 3.65
N ARG A 261 -13.98 14.30 4.28
CA ARG A 261 -13.22 14.80 5.43
C ARG A 261 -14.15 15.05 6.62
N ALA A 262 -13.71 14.59 7.79
CA ALA A 262 -14.33 14.78 9.09
C ALA A 262 -13.40 15.61 9.97
N ARG A 263 -13.99 16.29 10.94
CA ARG A 263 -13.21 17.01 11.95
C ARG A 263 -12.63 16.02 12.96
N VAL A 264 -11.36 16.19 13.30
CA VAL A 264 -10.69 15.49 14.40
C VAL A 264 -10.06 16.51 15.34
N GLU A 265 -10.37 16.44 16.65
CA GLU A 265 -9.77 17.31 17.66
C GLU A 265 -9.48 16.51 18.93
N ASN A 266 -8.25 16.60 19.45
CA ASN A 266 -7.85 15.94 20.70
C ASN A 266 -8.27 14.45 20.76
N ASN A 267 -7.97 13.69 19.70
CA ASN A 267 -8.31 12.27 19.57
C ASN A 267 -9.82 11.96 19.44
N ILE A 268 -10.66 12.98 19.24
CA ILE A 268 -12.10 12.81 18.99
C ILE A 268 -12.40 13.03 17.51
N PHE A 269 -12.91 11.98 16.86
CA PHE A 269 -13.46 12.04 15.51
C PHE A 269 -14.95 12.43 15.57
N TYR A 270 -15.33 13.49 14.84
CA TYR A 270 -16.70 13.96 14.77
C TYR A 270 -17.40 13.34 13.56
N ILE A 271 -18.39 12.47 13.81
CA ILE A 271 -19.13 11.80 12.75
C ILE A 271 -19.98 12.85 12.02
N PRO A 272 -19.79 13.05 10.70
CA PRO A 272 -20.59 14.00 9.96
C PRO A 272 -22.04 13.51 9.81
N GLU A 273 -22.99 14.44 9.68
CA GLU A 273 -24.40 14.10 9.50
C GLU A 273 -24.61 13.29 8.22
N ALA A 274 -24.07 13.80 7.11
CA ALA A 274 -24.04 13.13 5.81
C ALA A 274 -22.70 12.40 5.62
N LEU A 275 -22.78 11.13 5.25
CA LEU A 275 -21.63 10.33 4.84
C LEU A 275 -21.47 10.43 3.30
N PRO A 276 -20.25 10.32 2.76
CA PRO A 276 -20.01 10.36 1.33
C PRO A 276 -20.77 9.26 0.59
N ASP A 277 -21.21 9.55 -0.64
CA ASP A 277 -21.84 8.58 -1.54
C ASP A 277 -20.85 8.16 -2.63
N TYR A 278 -20.22 7.01 -2.42
CA TYR A 278 -19.27 6.42 -3.36
C TYR A 278 -19.93 5.79 -4.60
N LYS A 279 -21.27 5.74 -4.71
CA LYS A 279 -22.03 5.21 -5.85
C LYS A 279 -21.52 3.84 -6.34
N ASP A 280 -21.02 3.77 -7.58
CA ASP A 280 -20.44 2.58 -8.21
C ASP A 280 -18.92 2.51 -8.06
N TYR A 281 -18.37 3.27 -7.12
CA TYR A 281 -16.93 3.43 -6.83
C TYR A 281 -16.14 4.07 -7.97
N GLU A 282 -16.79 4.78 -8.91
CA GLU A 282 -16.10 5.54 -9.96
C GLU A 282 -15.10 6.55 -9.36
N GLN A 283 -15.47 7.20 -8.25
CA GLN A 283 -14.58 8.14 -7.52
C GLN A 283 -13.31 7.50 -6.96
N LYS A 284 -13.20 6.17 -6.89
CA LYS A 284 -11.97 5.47 -6.49
C LYS A 284 -11.11 5.09 -7.69
N TYR A 285 -11.71 4.98 -8.87
CA TYR A 285 -10.97 4.78 -10.11
C TYR A 285 -10.36 6.09 -10.64
N GLU A 286 -11.14 7.18 -10.66
CA GLU A 286 -10.75 8.42 -11.35
C GLU A 286 -9.41 9.01 -10.84
N PRO A 287 -9.11 9.06 -9.52
CA PRO A 287 -7.81 9.55 -9.03
C PRO A 287 -6.59 8.77 -9.55
N ALA A 288 -6.73 7.45 -9.74
CA ALA A 288 -5.67 6.58 -10.25
C ALA A 288 -5.72 6.41 -11.78
N SER A 289 -6.72 7.00 -12.44
CA SER A 289 -7.04 6.69 -13.84
C SER A 289 -5.96 7.13 -14.83
N GLY A 290 -5.15 8.14 -14.49
CA GLY A 290 -4.00 8.55 -15.31
C GLY A 290 -3.02 7.41 -15.61
N HIS A 291 -3.06 6.34 -14.81
CA HIS A 291 -2.30 5.11 -15.01
C HIS A 291 -2.55 4.40 -16.35
N ILE A 292 -3.75 4.55 -16.93
CA ILE A 292 -4.18 3.76 -18.09
C ILE A 292 -3.68 4.31 -19.43
N LEU A 293 -3.24 5.58 -19.45
CA LEU A 293 -3.03 6.32 -20.71
C LEU A 293 -1.99 5.66 -21.61
N GLY A 294 -0.85 5.24 -21.06
CA GLY A 294 0.18 4.53 -21.82
C GLY A 294 -0.36 3.24 -22.45
N PRO A 295 -0.88 2.31 -21.64
CA PRO A 295 -1.52 1.08 -22.13
C PRO A 295 -2.61 1.31 -23.21
N VAL A 296 -3.49 2.29 -23.02
CA VAL A 296 -4.53 2.61 -24.02
C VAL A 296 -3.91 3.18 -25.30
N ALA A 297 -2.94 4.09 -25.19
CA ALA A 297 -2.24 4.64 -26.33
C ALA A 297 -1.57 3.56 -27.18
N GLU A 298 -0.98 2.53 -26.55
CA GLU A 298 -0.39 1.39 -27.26
C GLU A 298 -1.41 0.65 -28.14
N LEU A 299 -2.64 0.47 -27.65
CA LEU A 299 -3.69 -0.18 -28.43
C LEU A 299 -4.19 0.71 -29.57
N VAL A 300 -4.28 2.02 -29.35
CA VAL A 300 -4.65 3.00 -30.38
C VAL A 300 -3.58 3.08 -31.48
N MET A 301 -2.29 3.06 -31.12
CA MET A 301 -1.16 3.03 -32.08
C MET A 301 -1.20 1.81 -33.00
N ARG A 302 -1.81 0.72 -32.56
CA ARG A 302 -2.03 -0.50 -33.34
C ARG A 302 -3.23 -0.41 -34.29
N GLY A 303 -3.93 0.73 -34.30
CA GLY A 303 -5.09 0.97 -35.13
C GLY A 303 -6.42 0.56 -34.50
N SER A 304 -6.46 0.23 -33.20
CA SER A 304 -7.73 0.02 -32.50
C SER A 304 -8.38 1.37 -32.21
N PRO A 305 -9.58 1.67 -32.74
CA PRO A 305 -10.28 2.91 -32.40
C PRO A 305 -10.63 2.94 -30.91
N LEU A 306 -10.59 4.11 -30.26
CA LEU A 306 -10.98 4.24 -28.84
C LEU A 306 -12.36 3.65 -28.52
N GLU A 307 -13.28 3.71 -29.49
CA GLU A 307 -14.64 3.21 -29.34
C GLU A 307 -14.77 1.69 -29.54
N SER A 308 -13.67 0.99 -29.87
CA SER A 308 -13.69 -0.44 -30.13
C SER A 308 -13.98 -1.24 -28.86
N PRO A 309 -14.58 -2.44 -29.00
CA PRO A 309 -14.80 -3.33 -27.86
C PRO A 309 -13.51 -3.66 -27.10
N GLU A 310 -12.38 -3.80 -27.78
CA GLU A 310 -11.08 -4.10 -27.18
C GLU A 310 -10.64 -2.99 -26.21
N ILE A 311 -10.66 -1.73 -26.66
CA ILE A 311 -10.25 -0.60 -25.81
C ILE A 311 -11.25 -0.37 -24.68
N LYS A 312 -12.55 -0.46 -24.94
CA LYS A 312 -13.58 -0.31 -23.90
C LYS A 312 -13.44 -1.37 -22.81
N ASN A 313 -13.22 -2.62 -23.19
CA ASN A 313 -12.97 -3.69 -22.23
C ASN A 313 -11.64 -3.49 -21.49
N PHE A 314 -10.63 -2.91 -22.13
CA PHE A 314 -9.36 -2.62 -21.44
C PHE A 314 -9.50 -1.51 -20.40
N ILE A 315 -10.27 -0.45 -20.71
CA ILE A 315 -10.63 0.59 -19.74
C ILE A 315 -11.45 -0.01 -18.59
N LEU A 316 -12.41 -0.89 -18.88
CA LEU A 316 -13.19 -1.59 -17.84
C LEU A 316 -12.33 -2.51 -16.96
N TYR A 317 -11.34 -3.20 -17.55
CA TYR A 317 -10.34 -3.96 -16.81
C TYR A 317 -9.64 -3.05 -15.81
N PHE A 318 -9.08 -1.91 -16.24
CA PHE A 318 -8.40 -0.98 -15.35
C PHE A 318 -9.34 -0.36 -14.32
N LYS A 319 -10.57 0.02 -14.68
CA LYS A 319 -11.57 0.55 -13.74
C LYS A 319 -11.73 -0.37 -12.55
N HIS A 320 -12.04 -1.64 -12.82
CA HIS A 320 -12.33 -2.58 -11.75
C HIS A 320 -11.08 -3.04 -11.01
N TYR A 321 -9.95 -3.20 -11.71
CA TYR A 321 -8.66 -3.49 -11.08
C TYR A 321 -8.22 -2.37 -10.12
N LEU A 322 -8.25 -1.11 -10.54
CA LEU A 322 -7.83 0.02 -9.71
C LEU A 322 -8.79 0.21 -8.53
N ILE A 323 -10.09 -0.03 -8.70
CA ILE A 323 -11.03 -0.08 -7.57
C ILE A 323 -10.61 -1.16 -6.57
N THR A 324 -10.24 -2.38 -7.00
CA THR A 324 -9.77 -3.40 -6.04
C THR A 324 -8.50 -3.01 -5.30
N MET A 325 -7.59 -2.27 -5.95
CA MET A 325 -6.37 -1.77 -5.34
C MET A 325 -6.68 -0.73 -4.26
N GLN A 326 -7.45 0.31 -4.60
CA GLN A 326 -7.80 1.36 -3.63
C GLN A 326 -8.64 0.82 -2.46
N LEU A 327 -9.49 -0.19 -2.71
CA LEU A 327 -10.21 -0.87 -1.65
C LEU A 327 -9.26 -1.56 -0.66
N ASN A 328 -8.22 -2.25 -1.15
CA ASN A 328 -7.21 -2.88 -0.28
C ASN A 328 -6.41 -1.86 0.53
N ASP A 329 -6.06 -0.72 -0.07
CA ASP A 329 -5.36 0.36 0.62
C ASP A 329 -6.27 0.97 1.71
N ASP A 330 -7.51 1.34 1.39
CA ASP A 330 -8.51 1.84 2.36
C ASP A 330 -8.74 0.83 3.52
N ALA A 331 -8.67 -0.48 3.27
CA ALA A 331 -8.83 -1.52 4.29
C ALA A 331 -7.57 -1.73 5.14
N HIS A 332 -6.39 -1.43 4.60
CA HIS A 332 -5.14 -1.46 5.36
C HIS A 332 -5.04 -0.25 6.28
N ASP A 333 -5.45 0.92 5.80
CA ASP A 333 -5.17 2.22 6.42
C ASP A 333 -6.35 2.78 7.23
N TRP A 334 -7.46 2.06 7.35
CA TRP A 334 -8.70 2.58 7.98
C TRP A 334 -8.50 3.20 9.38
N GLU A 335 -7.58 2.70 10.20
CA GLU A 335 -7.27 3.29 11.50
C GLU A 335 -6.58 4.66 11.36
N GLU A 336 -5.66 4.77 10.42
CA GLU A 336 -4.97 6.02 10.10
C GLU A 336 -5.95 7.01 9.46
N ASP A 337 -6.81 6.55 8.56
CA ASP A 337 -7.87 7.37 7.97
C ASP A 337 -8.77 7.99 9.04
N PHE A 338 -9.22 7.22 10.05
CA PHE A 338 -9.97 7.78 11.19
C PHE A 338 -9.17 8.86 11.93
N ARG A 339 -7.87 8.63 12.18
CA ARG A 339 -7.02 9.59 12.90
C ARG A 339 -6.84 10.90 12.13
N ARG A 340 -6.74 10.81 10.80
CA ARG A 340 -6.62 11.96 9.89
C ARG A 340 -7.96 12.63 9.56
N GLY A 341 -9.08 12.03 9.99
CA GLY A 341 -10.41 12.49 9.61
C GLY A 341 -10.77 12.16 8.16
N HIS A 342 -10.06 11.26 7.50
CA HIS A 342 -10.40 10.79 6.16
C HIS A 342 -11.54 9.76 6.24
N ILE A 343 -12.61 10.00 5.49
CA ILE A 343 -13.73 9.07 5.33
C ILE A 343 -13.53 8.26 4.06
N SER A 344 -12.56 7.35 4.07
CA SER A 344 -12.32 6.40 2.98
C SER A 344 -13.50 5.44 2.78
N THR A 345 -13.47 4.58 1.76
CA THR A 345 -14.61 3.66 1.53
C THR A 345 -14.85 2.72 2.70
N VAL A 346 -13.79 2.27 3.35
CA VAL A 346 -13.87 1.38 4.50
C VAL A 346 -14.36 2.14 5.73
N VAL A 347 -13.88 3.36 5.97
CA VAL A 347 -14.39 4.22 7.05
C VAL A 347 -15.88 4.54 6.86
N ASP A 348 -16.34 4.84 5.63
CA ASP A 348 -17.76 5.02 5.32
C ASP A 348 -18.58 3.76 5.68
N LEU A 349 -18.12 2.58 5.25
CA LEU A 349 -18.78 1.32 5.59
C LEU A 349 -18.82 1.08 7.10
N MET A 350 -17.72 1.33 7.81
CA MET A 350 -17.67 1.21 9.27
C MET A 350 -18.63 2.17 9.96
N LEU A 351 -18.72 3.44 9.52
CA LEU A 351 -19.64 4.42 10.10
C LEU A 351 -21.10 4.03 9.86
N ARG A 352 -21.42 3.44 8.71
CA ARG A 352 -22.76 2.88 8.43
C ARG A 352 -23.06 1.69 9.33
N ASP A 353 -22.13 0.74 9.43
CA ASP A 353 -22.26 -0.43 10.30
C ASP A 353 -22.41 -0.02 11.77
N LEU A 354 -21.65 0.98 12.21
CA LEU A 354 -21.73 1.53 13.56
C LEU A 354 -23.12 2.11 13.84
N ARG A 355 -23.71 2.84 12.89
CA ARG A 355 -25.10 3.33 13.00
C ARG A 355 -26.10 2.17 13.11
N GLU A 356 -25.89 1.08 12.38
CA GLU A 356 -26.75 -0.12 12.44
C GLU A 356 -26.72 -0.80 13.82
N THR A 357 -25.63 -0.66 14.59
CA THR A 357 -25.56 -1.17 15.99
C THR A 357 -26.45 -0.39 16.97
N GLY A 358 -27.03 0.74 16.55
CA GLY A 358 -27.77 1.67 17.41
C GLY A 358 -26.90 2.69 18.11
N TRP A 359 -25.65 2.90 17.66
CA TRP A 359 -24.74 3.92 18.18
C TRP A 359 -25.39 5.30 18.19
N GLN A 360 -25.48 5.92 19.38
CA GLN A 360 -26.14 7.21 19.57
C GLN A 360 -25.16 8.39 19.63
N LYS A 361 -23.86 8.14 19.81
CA LYS A 361 -22.90 9.25 19.93
C LYS A 361 -22.66 9.86 18.55
N THR A 362 -22.51 11.18 18.51
CA THR A 362 -22.09 11.92 17.30
C THR A 362 -20.57 11.99 17.15
N THR A 363 -19.84 11.33 18.05
CA THR A 363 -18.38 11.34 18.12
C THR A 363 -17.85 9.94 18.42
N ILE A 364 -16.58 9.73 18.08
CA ILE A 364 -15.81 8.53 18.37
C ILE A 364 -14.53 8.98 19.07
N ASP A 365 -14.25 8.41 20.24
CA ASP A 365 -12.96 8.56 20.90
C ASP A 365 -11.98 7.53 20.33
N LEU A 366 -10.97 7.98 19.60
CA LEU A 366 -10.05 7.11 18.85
C LEU A 366 -9.08 6.31 19.72
N GLU A 367 -9.12 6.47 21.05
CA GLU A 367 -8.45 5.61 22.01
C GLU A 367 -9.46 4.72 22.72
N ALA A 368 -10.49 5.31 23.32
CA ALA A 368 -11.43 4.58 24.16
C ALA A 368 -12.39 3.68 23.36
N ASP A 369 -12.80 4.11 22.16
CA ASP A 369 -13.73 3.36 21.31
C ASP A 369 -12.99 2.45 20.30
N LEU A 370 -11.67 2.60 20.11
CA LEU A 370 -10.88 1.84 19.12
C LEU A 370 -10.99 0.32 19.25
N PRO A 371 -10.97 -0.30 20.45
CA PRO A 371 -11.17 -1.75 20.56
C PRO A 371 -12.51 -2.22 20.01
N GLU A 372 -13.56 -1.40 20.11
CA GLU A 372 -14.88 -1.73 19.57
C GLU A 372 -14.95 -1.51 18.06
N LEU A 373 -14.32 -0.44 17.56
CA LEU A 373 -14.17 -0.23 16.12
C LEU A 373 -13.41 -1.38 15.44
N LYS A 374 -12.35 -1.89 16.09
CA LYS A 374 -11.60 -3.06 15.60
C LYS A 374 -12.50 -4.29 15.46
N LYS A 375 -13.36 -4.56 16.44
CA LYS A 375 -14.33 -5.67 16.35
C LYS A 375 -15.35 -5.42 15.24
N LEU A 376 -15.90 -4.21 15.15
CA LEU A 376 -16.84 -3.85 14.10
C LEU A 376 -16.22 -4.07 12.72
N PHE A 377 -15.00 -3.59 12.52
CA PHE A 377 -14.23 -3.78 11.31
C PHE A 377 -14.08 -5.25 10.96
N TRP A 378 -13.50 -6.05 11.86
CA TRP A 378 -13.18 -7.46 11.58
C TRP A 378 -14.43 -8.34 11.38
N PHE A 379 -15.49 -8.14 12.16
CA PHE A 379 -16.62 -9.07 12.17
C PHE A 379 -17.84 -8.59 11.39
N THR A 380 -17.94 -7.31 11.07
CA THR A 380 -19.10 -6.73 10.35
C THR A 380 -18.71 -6.14 9.01
N THR A 381 -17.70 -5.26 9.01
CA THR A 381 -17.31 -4.50 7.82
C THR A 381 -16.48 -5.33 6.84
N MET A 382 -15.48 -6.06 7.34
CA MET A 382 -14.54 -6.87 6.54
C MET A 382 -15.28 -7.85 5.60
N PRO A 383 -16.32 -8.60 6.02
CA PRO A 383 -17.08 -9.43 5.09
C PRO A 383 -17.79 -8.67 3.96
N LYS A 384 -18.26 -7.44 4.21
CA LYS A 384 -18.89 -6.59 3.18
C LYS A 384 -17.81 -6.10 2.20
N TYR A 385 -16.69 -5.66 2.74
CA TYR A 385 -15.50 -5.24 2.01
C TYR A 385 -14.94 -6.33 1.08
N VAL A 386 -14.69 -7.54 1.59
CA VAL A 386 -14.15 -8.67 0.82
C VAL A 386 -15.04 -8.99 -0.38
N LYS A 387 -16.37 -8.96 -0.20
CA LYS A 387 -17.33 -9.15 -1.30
C LYS A 387 -17.20 -8.09 -2.40
N LEU A 388 -16.95 -6.83 -2.04
CA LEU A 388 -16.73 -5.75 -3.01
C LEU A 388 -15.45 -5.97 -3.82
N VAL A 389 -14.36 -6.40 -3.16
CA VAL A 389 -13.10 -6.72 -3.82
C VAL A 389 -13.30 -7.88 -4.80
N PHE A 390 -13.93 -8.98 -4.37
CA PHE A 390 -14.17 -10.13 -5.25
C PHE A 390 -15.06 -9.77 -6.44
N ALA A 391 -16.15 -9.01 -6.22
CA ALA A 391 -17.03 -8.58 -7.30
C ALA A 391 -16.30 -7.71 -8.34
N ASN A 392 -15.40 -6.82 -7.92
CA ASN A 392 -14.61 -6.01 -8.86
C ASN A 392 -13.50 -6.84 -9.53
N ALA A 393 -12.83 -7.74 -8.80
CA ALA A 393 -11.83 -8.65 -9.38
C ALA A 393 -12.44 -9.53 -10.49
N GLU A 394 -13.65 -10.05 -10.28
CA GLU A 394 -14.39 -10.80 -11.30
C GLU A 394 -14.73 -9.96 -12.52
N LYS A 395 -15.19 -8.71 -12.33
CA LYS A 395 -15.47 -7.79 -13.45
C LYS A 395 -14.19 -7.44 -14.23
N ALA A 396 -13.08 -7.19 -13.54
CA ALA A 396 -11.79 -6.95 -14.18
C ALA A 396 -11.34 -8.14 -15.02
N ARG A 397 -11.46 -9.37 -14.48
CA ARG A 397 -11.12 -10.62 -15.16
C ARG A 397 -12.01 -10.88 -16.37
N ALA A 398 -13.33 -10.65 -16.25
CA ALA A 398 -14.27 -10.78 -17.36
C ALA A 398 -13.97 -9.78 -18.49
N ALA A 399 -13.65 -8.53 -18.13
CA ALA A 399 -13.26 -7.50 -19.09
C ALA A 399 -11.95 -7.86 -19.80
N LEU A 400 -10.93 -8.32 -19.07
CA LEU A 400 -9.65 -8.74 -19.65
C LEU A 400 -9.83 -9.91 -20.64
N ALA A 401 -10.57 -10.95 -20.26
CA ALA A 401 -10.83 -12.12 -21.10
C ALA A 401 -11.63 -11.80 -22.39
N ALA A 402 -12.34 -10.67 -22.41
CA ALA A 402 -13.04 -10.19 -23.59
C ALA A 402 -12.10 -9.56 -24.64
N ILE A 403 -10.85 -9.23 -24.28
CA ILE A 403 -9.89 -8.57 -25.16
C ILE A 403 -9.14 -9.62 -26.00
N LYS A 404 -9.54 -9.79 -27.26
CA LYS A 404 -9.00 -10.85 -28.14
C LYS A 404 -7.63 -10.55 -28.75
N ILE A 405 -7.16 -9.32 -28.62
CA ILE A 405 -5.87 -8.90 -29.17
C ILE A 405 -4.68 -9.26 -28.27
N PHE A 406 -4.92 -9.67 -27.02
CA PHE A 406 -3.89 -10.18 -26.14
C PHE A 406 -3.67 -11.68 -26.37
N GLU A 407 -2.41 -12.07 -26.55
CA GLU A 407 -2.00 -13.47 -26.71
C GLU A 407 -1.56 -14.11 -25.39
N ASP A 408 -1.03 -13.31 -24.45
CA ASP A 408 -0.64 -13.76 -23.11
C ASP A 408 -1.01 -12.72 -22.03
N GLU A 409 -2.22 -12.81 -21.52
CA GLU A 409 -2.73 -11.89 -20.50
C GLU A 409 -2.20 -12.16 -19.07
N LYS A 410 -1.31 -13.15 -18.85
CA LYS A 410 -0.88 -13.56 -17.49
C LYS A 410 -0.27 -12.42 -16.68
N LEU A 411 0.51 -11.56 -17.32
CA LEU A 411 1.15 -10.42 -16.64
C LEU A 411 0.11 -9.38 -16.17
N LEU A 412 -1.00 -9.25 -16.90
CA LEU A 412 -2.10 -8.37 -16.53
C LEU A 412 -2.98 -9.02 -15.45
N LEU A 413 -3.30 -10.32 -15.60
CA LEU A 413 -4.03 -11.10 -14.59
C LEU A 413 -3.37 -11.07 -13.21
N ARG A 414 -2.03 -11.08 -13.15
CA ARG A 414 -1.24 -10.95 -11.92
C ARG A 414 -1.71 -9.81 -11.01
N PHE A 415 -2.08 -8.66 -11.58
CA PHE A 415 -2.47 -7.49 -10.81
C PHE A 415 -3.86 -7.65 -10.17
N ILE A 416 -4.77 -8.34 -10.86
CA ILE A 416 -6.06 -8.74 -10.28
C ILE A 416 -5.82 -9.75 -9.15
N ASP A 417 -5.08 -10.82 -9.45
CA ASP A 417 -4.87 -11.93 -8.52
C ASP A 417 -4.15 -11.47 -7.25
N ARG A 418 -3.19 -10.54 -7.34
CA ARG A 418 -2.51 -9.96 -6.18
C ARG A 418 -3.52 -9.28 -5.25
N ASN A 419 -4.36 -8.40 -5.78
CA ASN A 419 -5.33 -7.64 -4.98
C ASN A 419 -6.43 -8.55 -4.41
N GLU A 420 -6.89 -9.52 -5.18
CA GLU A 420 -7.84 -10.51 -4.71
C GLU A 420 -7.26 -11.38 -3.57
N ASN A 421 -5.98 -11.77 -3.68
CA ASN A 421 -5.31 -12.58 -2.66
C ASN A 421 -5.11 -11.84 -1.33
N ILE A 422 -4.98 -10.51 -1.34
CA ILE A 422 -4.96 -9.70 -0.11
C ILE A 422 -6.28 -9.88 0.64
N ALA A 423 -7.40 -9.67 -0.04
CA ALA A 423 -8.73 -9.87 0.54
C ALA A 423 -8.98 -11.34 0.98
N ARG A 424 -8.53 -12.33 0.20
CA ARG A 424 -8.61 -13.76 0.60
C ARG A 424 -7.84 -14.06 1.88
N LYS A 425 -6.66 -13.49 2.06
CA LYS A 425 -5.88 -13.66 3.31
C LYS A 425 -6.61 -13.04 4.49
N ALA A 426 -7.15 -11.84 4.33
CA ALA A 426 -7.94 -11.18 5.37
C ALA A 426 -9.18 -12.01 5.78
N GLU A 427 -9.90 -12.57 4.81
CA GLU A 427 -11.04 -13.47 5.05
C GLU A 427 -10.63 -14.75 5.81
N GLN A 428 -9.49 -15.36 5.43
CA GLN A 428 -8.95 -16.55 6.11
C GLN A 428 -8.52 -16.26 7.55
N GLU A 429 -7.88 -15.12 7.79
CA GLU A 429 -7.49 -14.67 9.13
C GLU A 429 -8.72 -14.43 10.02
N GLN A 430 -9.75 -13.79 9.47
CA GLN A 430 -11.01 -13.57 10.18
C GLN A 430 -11.65 -14.91 10.57
N ALA A 431 -11.81 -15.83 9.62
CA ALA A 431 -12.42 -17.14 9.87
C ALA A 431 -11.63 -17.96 10.92
N SER A 432 -10.30 -17.90 10.89
CA SER A 432 -9.44 -18.56 11.88
C SER A 432 -9.63 -17.97 13.28
N THR A 433 -9.75 -16.63 13.37
CA THR A 433 -10.00 -15.92 14.62
C THR A 433 -11.37 -16.26 15.20
N GLU A 434 -12.42 -16.32 14.37
CA GLU A 434 -13.77 -16.72 14.80
C GLU A 434 -13.78 -18.15 15.33
N ALA A 435 -13.13 -19.09 14.64
CA ALA A 435 -13.02 -20.48 15.08
C ALA A 435 -12.31 -20.59 16.43
N PHE A 436 -11.22 -19.84 16.64
CA PHE A 436 -10.51 -19.80 17.92
C PHE A 436 -11.39 -19.25 19.05
N LEU A 437 -12.10 -18.14 18.81
CA LEU A 437 -13.00 -17.54 19.81
C LEU A 437 -14.16 -18.48 20.17
N GLN A 438 -14.68 -19.24 19.21
CA GLN A 438 -15.73 -20.24 19.46
C GLN A 438 -15.20 -21.38 20.33
N MET A 439 -14.01 -21.90 20.05
CA MET A 439 -13.38 -22.94 20.87
C MET A 439 -13.18 -22.51 22.33
N TYR A 440 -12.87 -21.25 22.58
CA TYR A 440 -12.68 -20.73 23.94
C TYR A 440 -13.99 -20.50 24.70
N ARG A 441 -15.11 -20.25 23.98
CA ARG A 441 -16.45 -20.14 24.59
C ARG A 441 -17.05 -21.50 24.97
N ASP A 442 -16.59 -22.56 24.31
CA ASP A 442 -17.05 -23.93 24.53
C ASP A 442 -16.21 -24.69 25.59
N LEU A 443 -15.17 -24.05 26.14
CA LEU A 443 -14.41 -24.45 27.33
C LEU A 443 -14.97 -23.78 28.60
#